data_AF-A0A8I1FXP4-F1
#
_entry.id   AF-A0A8I1FXP4-F1
#
_cell.length_a   1.000
_cell.length_b   1.000
_cell.length_c   1.000
_cell.angle_alpha   90.00
_cell.angle_beta   90.00
_cell.angle_gamma   90.00
#
_symmetry.space_group_name_H-M   'P 1'
#
loop_
_entity.id
_entity.type
_entity.pdbx_description
1 polymer ?
#
loop_
_entity_poly.entity_id
_entity_poly.type
_entity_poly.pdbx_seq_one_letter_code
_entity_poly.pdbx_strand_id
1 'polypeptide(L)'
;MNAVTQAATTLDTQVTGVADDWQAPDFYRELDLEKAKLVVKFGDLAHLFLRDFEKLAQAFLVGDFSATSFALGSKEAEVELQAKTSSAQWTVEMMGLTGVSEDYAMHSYPEDAAFVIVYRSVDSGQLRLFRTGGGSPGAALTCFADSYPQHYKGVSSIYLDIRSVKHGLPAII
;
A
#
# COMPACT_ATOMS: atom_id res chain seq x y z
N MET A 1 -11.50 27.41 -23.55
CA MET A 1 -12.03 26.26 -22.81
C MET A 1 -11.33 26.26 -21.46
N ASN A 2 -12.03 26.65 -20.40
CA ASN A 2 -11.45 26.62 -19.06
C ASN A 2 -11.54 25.18 -18.55
N ALA A 3 -10.40 24.52 -18.41
CA ALA A 3 -10.30 23.29 -17.65
C ALA A 3 -10.66 23.65 -16.20
N VAL A 4 -11.84 23.22 -15.76
CA VAL A 4 -12.20 23.25 -14.35
C VAL A 4 -11.36 22.15 -13.71
N THR A 5 -10.24 22.53 -13.11
CA THR A 5 -9.52 21.65 -12.20
C THR A 5 -10.46 21.40 -11.02
N GLN A 6 -11.16 20.26 -11.02
CA GLN A 6 -11.84 19.81 -9.81
C GLN A 6 -10.76 19.63 -8.75
N ALA A 7 -10.80 20.47 -7.72
CA ALA A 7 -10.00 20.26 -6.53
C ALA A 7 -10.30 18.85 -6.03
N ALA A 8 -9.25 18.03 -5.83
CA ALA A 8 -9.37 16.76 -5.14
C ALA A 8 -10.09 17.03 -3.81
N THR A 9 -11.37 16.64 -3.74
CA THR A 9 -12.17 16.75 -2.52
C THR A 9 -11.39 16.05 -1.44
N THR A 10 -10.99 16.78 -0.40
CA THR A 10 -10.24 16.25 0.75
C THR A 10 -11.01 15.07 1.31
N LEU A 11 -10.52 13.85 1.04
CA LEU A 11 -11.16 12.58 1.43
C LEU A 11 -11.09 12.31 2.94
N ASP A 12 -10.27 13.10 3.65
CA ASP A 12 -9.91 12.91 5.04
C ASP A 12 -11.10 13.18 5.95
N THR A 13 -11.87 12.11 6.20
CA THR A 13 -13.11 12.18 6.97
C THR A 13 -13.02 11.21 8.15
N GLN A 14 -13.12 11.77 9.35
CA GLN A 14 -13.27 10.97 10.57
C GLN A 14 -14.74 10.63 10.79
N VAL A 15 -15.05 9.35 10.97
CA VAL A 15 -16.38 8.87 11.35
C VAL A 15 -16.36 8.49 12.83
N THR A 16 -17.23 9.14 13.60
CA THR A 16 -17.41 8.91 15.04
C THR A 16 -18.74 8.20 15.32
N GLY A 17 -18.96 7.75 16.56
CA GLY A 17 -20.19 7.04 16.93
C GLY A 17 -20.30 5.63 16.34
N VAL A 18 -19.17 5.02 16.00
CA VAL A 18 -19.09 3.65 15.49
C VAL A 18 -19.28 2.69 16.66
N ALA A 19 -20.19 1.73 16.50
CA ALA A 19 -20.42 0.71 17.52
C ALA A 19 -19.17 -0.17 17.70
N ASP A 20 -18.91 -0.66 18.92
CA ASP A 20 -17.73 -1.49 19.19
C ASP A 20 -17.77 -2.84 18.46
N ASP A 21 -18.94 -3.31 18.04
CA ASP A 21 -19.18 -4.53 17.27
C ASP A 21 -19.31 -4.28 15.76
N TRP A 22 -18.87 -3.11 15.28
CA TRP A 22 -18.91 -2.77 13.86
C TRP A 22 -18.22 -3.83 13.00
N GLN A 23 -18.88 -4.19 11.91
CA GLN A 23 -18.35 -5.10 10.89
C GLN A 23 -18.19 -4.35 9.58
N ALA A 24 -17.09 -4.64 8.89
CA ALA A 24 -16.83 -4.11 7.57
C ALA A 24 -17.91 -4.59 6.59
N PRO A 25 -18.57 -3.68 5.85
CA PRO A 25 -19.48 -4.07 4.77
C PRO A 25 -18.76 -4.86 3.68
N ASP A 26 -19.49 -5.69 2.91
CA ASP A 26 -18.92 -6.57 1.87
C ASP A 26 -18.14 -5.83 0.76
N PHE A 27 -18.38 -4.53 0.60
CA PHE A 27 -17.64 -3.70 -0.36
C PHE A 27 -16.31 -3.15 0.18
N TYR A 28 -15.96 -3.46 1.43
CA TYR A 28 -14.65 -3.19 2.00
C TYR A 28 -13.77 -4.44 1.91
N ARG A 29 -12.67 -4.33 1.17
CA ARG A 29 -11.65 -5.37 1.11
C ARG A 29 -10.63 -5.12 2.21
N GLU A 30 -10.48 -6.07 3.13
CA GLU A 30 -9.43 -6.00 4.14
C GLU A 30 -8.06 -6.07 3.49
N LEU A 31 -7.15 -5.24 3.99
CA LEU A 31 -5.77 -5.15 3.57
C LEU A 31 -4.88 -5.54 4.76
N ASP A 32 -3.76 -6.21 4.48
CA ASP A 32 -2.68 -6.47 5.43
C ASP A 32 -2.13 -5.16 6.03
N LEU A 33 -2.47 -4.94 7.30
CA LEU A 33 -2.07 -3.76 8.06
C LEU A 33 -0.56 -3.72 8.32
N GLU A 34 0.06 -4.86 8.59
CA GLU A 34 1.49 -4.90 8.89
C GLU A 34 2.31 -4.49 7.67
N LYS A 35 1.89 -4.89 6.46
CA LYS A 35 2.47 -4.39 5.21
C LYS A 35 2.29 -2.88 5.02
N ALA A 36 1.11 -2.33 5.30
CA ALA A 36 0.89 -0.88 5.25
C ALA A 36 1.83 -0.13 6.22
N LYS A 37 2.02 -0.65 7.45
CA LYS A 37 2.93 -0.06 8.44
C LYS A 37 4.39 -0.09 8.01
N LEU A 38 4.81 -1.09 7.24
CA LEU A 38 6.17 -1.14 6.68
C LEU A 38 6.41 0.05 5.72
N VAL A 39 5.40 0.44 4.93
CA VAL A 39 5.48 1.63 4.07
C VAL A 39 5.59 2.91 4.90
N VAL A 40 4.83 3.04 6.00
CA VAL A 40 4.96 4.19 6.91
C VAL A 40 6.37 4.29 7.50
N LYS A 41 6.97 3.15 7.86
CA LYS A 41 8.28 3.09 8.52
C LYS A 41 9.46 3.28 7.55
N PHE A 42 9.35 2.76 6.34
CA PHE A 42 10.47 2.70 5.38
C PHE A 42 10.24 3.58 4.14
N GLY A 43 9.07 4.21 4.00
CA GLY A 43 8.69 4.97 2.81
C GLY A 43 8.67 4.10 1.56
N ASP A 44 8.99 4.72 0.43
CA ASP A 44 9.05 4.05 -0.89
C ASP A 44 10.19 3.02 -1.00
N LEU A 45 11.11 2.99 -0.03
CA LEU A 45 12.25 2.07 -0.06
C LEU A 45 11.79 0.61 -0.14
N ALA A 46 10.75 0.25 0.63
CA ALA A 46 10.15 -1.08 0.59
C ALA A 46 9.58 -1.42 -0.80
N HIS A 47 8.96 -0.45 -1.48
CA HIS A 47 8.40 -0.64 -2.82
C HIS A 47 9.48 -0.75 -3.90
N LEU A 48 10.55 0.04 -3.78
CA LEU A 48 11.68 -0.05 -4.70
C LEU A 48 12.32 -1.45 -4.65
N PHE A 49 12.55 -1.97 -3.44
CA PHE A 49 13.09 -3.33 -3.28
C PHE A 49 12.15 -4.41 -3.80
N LEU A 50 10.85 -4.32 -3.52
CA LEU A 50 9.86 -5.28 -4.00
C LEU A 50 9.72 -5.27 -5.54
N ARG A 51 9.60 -4.09 -6.14
CA ARG A 51 9.51 -3.93 -7.60
C ARG A 51 10.78 -4.45 -8.29
N ASP A 52 11.94 -4.14 -7.72
CA ASP A 52 13.21 -4.57 -8.30
C ASP A 52 13.39 -6.10 -8.14
N PHE A 53 12.90 -6.69 -7.03
CA PHE A 53 12.81 -8.15 -6.88
C PHE A 53 11.89 -8.78 -7.95
N GLU A 54 10.68 -8.26 -8.15
CA GLU A 54 9.72 -8.78 -9.13
C GLU A 54 10.29 -8.71 -10.56
N LYS A 55 10.95 -7.60 -10.91
CA LYS A 55 11.64 -7.45 -12.20
C LYS A 55 12.74 -8.48 -12.39
N LEU A 56 13.58 -8.70 -11.38
CA LEU A 56 14.66 -9.68 -11.43
C LEU A 56 14.11 -11.11 -11.53
N ALA A 57 13.07 -11.44 -10.77
CA ALA A 57 12.41 -12.73 -10.81
C ALA A 57 11.77 -13.00 -12.18
N GLN A 58 11.10 -12.01 -12.76
CA GLN A 58 10.52 -12.12 -14.10
C GLN A 58 11.61 -12.29 -15.16
N ALA A 59 12.66 -11.48 -15.13
CA ALA A 59 13.79 -11.57 -16.05
C ALA A 59 14.45 -12.96 -16.01
N PHE A 60 14.62 -13.54 -14.80
CA PHE A 60 15.12 -14.89 -14.64
C PHE A 60 14.21 -15.95 -15.29
N LEU A 61 12.89 -15.85 -15.07
CA LEU A 61 11.92 -16.80 -15.63
C LEU A 61 11.86 -16.79 -17.16
N VAL A 62 12.02 -15.62 -17.80
CA VAL A 62 11.95 -15.50 -19.27
C VAL A 62 13.32 -15.58 -19.95
N GLY A 63 14.41 -15.73 -19.19
CA GLY A 63 15.77 -15.75 -19.72
C GLY A 63 16.22 -14.40 -20.30
N ASP A 64 15.69 -13.29 -19.77
CA ASP A 64 16.10 -11.94 -20.15
C ASP A 64 17.33 -11.51 -19.34
N PHE A 65 18.48 -11.46 -20.01
CA PHE A 65 19.74 -11.07 -19.40
C PHE A 65 20.01 -9.56 -19.45
N SER A 66 19.05 -8.73 -19.88
CA SER A 66 19.22 -7.27 -19.90
C SER A 66 19.45 -6.66 -18.51
N ALA A 67 19.10 -7.38 -17.44
CA ALA A 67 19.31 -7.00 -16.05
C ALA A 67 20.71 -7.36 -15.50
N THR A 68 21.58 -8.03 -16.28
CA THR A 68 22.96 -8.31 -15.85
C THR A 68 23.81 -7.05 -15.95
N SER A 69 24.73 -6.88 -15.00
CA SER A 69 25.54 -5.67 -14.89
C SER A 69 26.65 -5.61 -15.94
N PHE A 70 26.94 -6.74 -16.58
CA PHE A 70 28.02 -6.89 -17.56
C PHE A 70 27.59 -7.72 -18.76
N ALA A 71 28.26 -7.50 -19.88
CA ALA A 71 28.17 -8.38 -21.05
C ALA A 71 28.87 -9.71 -20.73
N LEU A 72 28.06 -10.69 -20.30
CA LEU A 72 28.51 -12.03 -19.94
C LEU A 72 28.12 -13.05 -21.02
N GLY A 73 28.78 -14.21 -21.03
CA GLY A 73 28.27 -15.38 -21.73
C GLY A 73 26.93 -15.80 -21.13
N SER A 74 26.10 -16.52 -21.90
CA SER A 74 24.72 -16.83 -21.49
C SER A 74 24.62 -17.59 -20.17
N LYS A 75 25.61 -18.44 -19.86
CA LYS A 75 25.65 -19.22 -18.62
C LYS A 75 26.07 -18.37 -17.42
N GLU A 76 27.02 -17.47 -17.62
CA GLU A 76 27.48 -16.54 -16.59
C GLU A 76 26.40 -15.49 -16.29
N ALA A 77 25.64 -15.07 -17.31
CA ALA A 77 24.50 -14.17 -17.18
C ALA A 77 23.35 -14.80 -16.37
N GLU A 78 23.06 -16.07 -16.59
CA GLU A 78 22.04 -16.83 -15.83
C GLU A 78 22.41 -16.94 -14.34
N VAL A 79 23.68 -17.26 -14.04
CA VAL A 79 24.18 -17.35 -12.65
C VAL A 79 24.12 -15.99 -11.95
N GLU A 80 24.51 -14.91 -12.62
CA GLU A 80 24.42 -13.55 -12.06
C GLU A 80 22.96 -13.18 -11.75
N LEU A 81 22.05 -13.45 -12.68
CA LEU A 81 20.63 -13.14 -12.55
C LEU A 81 19.97 -13.97 -11.42
N GLN A 82 20.36 -15.24 -11.28
CA GLN A 82 19.94 -16.08 -10.16
C GLN A 82 20.42 -15.51 -8.82
N ALA A 83 21.70 -15.13 -8.70
CA ALA A 83 22.27 -14.57 -7.47
C ALA A 83 21.60 -13.24 -7.07
N LYS A 84 21.32 -12.37 -8.05
CA LYS A 84 20.56 -11.12 -7.85
C LYS A 84 19.15 -11.40 -7.36
N THR A 85 18.45 -12.34 -7.99
CA THR A 85 17.08 -12.71 -7.62
C THR A 85 17.03 -13.28 -6.19
N SER A 86 17.93 -14.20 -5.83
CA SER A 86 18.00 -14.77 -4.48
C SER A 86 18.36 -13.74 -3.41
N SER A 87 19.24 -12.79 -3.73
CA SER A 87 19.61 -11.71 -2.80
C SER A 87 18.46 -10.73 -2.58
N ALA A 88 17.74 -10.37 -3.64
CA ALA A 88 16.55 -9.53 -3.56
C ALA A 88 15.41 -10.23 -2.80
N GLN A 89 15.22 -11.54 -3.03
CA GLN A 89 14.27 -12.37 -2.26
C GLN A 89 14.62 -12.34 -0.76
N TRP A 90 15.89 -12.56 -0.42
CA TRP A 90 16.34 -12.51 0.97
C TRP A 90 16.12 -11.14 1.60
N THR A 91 16.39 -10.04 0.89
CA THR A 91 16.09 -8.68 1.38
C THR A 91 14.59 -8.48 1.61
N VAL A 92 13.74 -8.92 0.69
CA VAL A 92 12.27 -8.87 0.82
C VAL A 92 11.79 -9.68 2.03
N GLU A 93 12.31 -10.88 2.24
CA GLU A 93 12.01 -11.74 3.39
C GLU A 93 12.47 -11.09 4.70
N MET A 94 13.70 -10.56 4.74
CA MET A 94 14.25 -9.87 5.91
C MET A 94 13.53 -8.57 6.26
N MET A 95 12.92 -7.90 5.27
CA MET A 95 12.06 -6.74 5.49
C MET A 95 10.61 -7.11 5.86
N GLY A 96 10.26 -8.41 5.86
CA GLY A 96 8.90 -8.88 6.16
C GLY A 96 7.89 -8.59 5.06
N LEU A 97 8.34 -8.39 3.82
CA LEU A 97 7.53 -7.93 2.67
C LEU A 97 6.95 -9.08 1.83
N THR A 98 6.87 -10.30 2.36
CA THR A 98 6.45 -11.48 1.58
C THR A 98 4.95 -11.44 1.20
N GLY A 99 4.66 -11.64 -0.08
CA GLY A 99 3.40 -12.27 -0.52
C GLY A 99 2.30 -11.43 -1.19
N VAL A 100 2.27 -10.09 -1.17
CA VAL A 100 1.25 -9.32 -1.94
C VAL A 100 1.75 -7.88 -2.16
N SER A 101 2.86 -7.73 -2.88
CA SER A 101 3.62 -6.48 -2.98
C SER A 101 2.90 -5.39 -3.79
N GLU A 102 2.26 -5.76 -4.90
CA GLU A 102 1.69 -4.82 -5.87
C GLU A 102 0.61 -3.92 -5.29
N ASP A 103 -0.31 -4.47 -4.47
CA ASP A 103 -1.39 -3.71 -3.84
C ASP A 103 -0.86 -2.59 -2.94
N TYR A 104 0.38 -2.68 -2.47
CA TYR A 104 0.94 -1.70 -1.54
C TYR A 104 1.78 -0.63 -2.22
N ALA A 105 2.22 -0.86 -3.46
CA ALA A 105 3.06 0.07 -4.21
C ALA A 105 2.45 1.47 -4.29
N MET A 106 3.30 2.50 -4.33
CA MET A 106 2.84 3.86 -4.53
C MET A 106 2.07 3.96 -5.87
N HIS A 107 0.86 4.53 -5.83
CA HIS A 107 -0.06 4.60 -6.98
C HIS A 107 -0.55 3.25 -7.52
N SER A 108 -0.56 2.19 -6.70
CA SER A 108 -1.19 0.90 -7.04
C SER A 108 -2.70 1.02 -7.26
N TYR A 109 -3.32 2.05 -6.67
CA TYR A 109 -4.71 2.42 -6.87
C TYR A 109 -4.84 3.83 -7.45
N PRO A 110 -5.99 4.14 -8.08
CA PRO A 110 -6.35 5.51 -8.43
C PRO A 110 -6.19 6.45 -7.23
N GLU A 111 -5.82 7.72 -7.47
CA GLU A 111 -5.63 8.69 -6.37
C GLU A 111 -6.89 8.91 -5.54
N ASP A 112 -8.07 8.74 -6.16
CA ASP A 112 -9.38 8.82 -5.54
C ASP A 112 -9.85 7.50 -4.89
N ALA A 113 -9.03 6.44 -4.91
CA ALA A 113 -9.32 5.23 -4.16
C ALA A 113 -9.38 5.54 -2.67
N ALA A 114 -10.49 5.17 -2.03
CA ALA A 114 -10.72 5.41 -0.63
C ALA A 114 -10.24 4.25 0.23
N PHE A 115 -9.39 4.58 1.18
CA PHE A 115 -8.95 3.69 2.25
C PHE A 115 -9.68 4.04 3.53
N VAL A 116 -10.02 3.01 4.31
CA VAL A 116 -10.68 3.15 5.60
C VAL A 116 -9.79 2.55 6.68
N ILE A 117 -9.38 3.38 7.62
CA ILE A 117 -8.51 3.03 8.74
C ILE A 117 -9.39 2.94 9.99
N VAL A 118 -9.38 1.77 10.61
CA VAL A 118 -10.13 1.51 11.85
C VAL A 118 -9.17 1.65 13.02
N TYR A 119 -9.56 2.43 14.02
CA TYR A 119 -8.73 2.63 15.19
C TYR A 119 -9.54 2.91 16.44
N ARG A 120 -8.93 2.66 17.60
CA ARG A 120 -9.47 3.06 18.89
C ARG A 120 -8.89 4.41 19.31
N SER A 121 -9.77 5.37 19.56
CA SER A 121 -9.37 6.71 20.04
C SER A 121 -8.69 6.60 21.39
N VAL A 122 -7.53 7.23 21.56
CA VAL A 122 -6.82 7.25 22.86
C VAL A 122 -7.59 8.05 23.90
N ASP A 123 -8.27 9.13 23.47
CA ASP A 123 -8.99 10.01 24.40
C ASP A 123 -10.31 9.43 24.91
N SER A 124 -11.13 8.85 24.03
CA SER A 124 -12.45 8.35 24.39
C SER A 124 -12.54 6.83 24.52
N GLY A 125 -11.48 6.10 24.11
CA GLY A 125 -11.50 4.64 24.04
C GLY A 125 -12.47 4.07 23.01
N GLN A 126 -13.16 4.89 22.22
CA GLN A 126 -14.18 4.46 21.26
C GLN A 126 -13.56 4.03 19.94
N LEU A 127 -14.23 3.09 19.27
CA LEU A 127 -13.94 2.75 17.88
C LEU A 127 -14.28 3.94 16.97
N ARG A 128 -13.37 4.24 16.03
CA ARG A 128 -13.54 5.28 15.02
C ARG A 128 -13.02 4.78 13.68
N LEU A 129 -13.53 5.38 12.61
CA LEU A 129 -13.03 5.16 11.26
C LEU A 129 -12.42 6.47 10.76
N PHE A 130 -11.38 6.36 9.96
CA PHE A 130 -10.84 7.45 9.19
C PHE A 130 -10.81 7.04 7.72
N ARG A 131 -11.53 7.77 6.88
CA ARG A 131 -11.51 7.61 5.43
C ARG A 131 -10.49 8.58 4.86
N THR A 132 -9.67 8.13 3.93
CA THR A 132 -8.70 8.98 3.24
C THR A 132 -8.43 8.45 1.83
N GLY A 133 -7.89 9.30 0.96
CA GLY A 133 -7.34 8.90 -0.33
C GLY A 133 -5.87 8.49 -0.20
N GLY A 134 -5.17 8.44 -1.32
CA GLY A 134 -3.70 8.37 -1.28
C GLY A 134 -3.06 7.41 -2.28
N GLY A 135 -3.82 6.76 -3.16
CA GLY A 135 -3.29 5.89 -4.22
C GLY A 135 -2.58 4.61 -3.74
N SER A 136 -2.28 4.48 -2.44
CA SER A 136 -1.82 3.23 -1.83
C SER A 136 -2.23 3.14 -0.34
N PRO A 137 -2.31 1.91 0.22
CA PRO A 137 -2.61 1.71 1.63
C PRO A 137 -1.57 2.31 2.57
N GLY A 138 -0.30 2.30 2.14
CA GLY A 138 0.81 2.89 2.89
C GLY A 138 0.70 4.41 2.97
N ALA A 139 0.41 5.08 1.84
CA ALA A 139 0.22 6.52 1.80
C ALA A 139 -0.99 6.98 2.64
N ALA A 140 -2.11 6.24 2.56
CA ALA A 140 -3.27 6.48 3.41
C ALA A 140 -2.93 6.38 4.91
N LEU A 141 -2.16 5.36 5.28
CA LEU A 141 -1.74 5.15 6.66
C LEU A 141 -0.73 6.21 7.14
N THR A 142 0.17 6.66 6.27
CA THR A 142 1.08 7.79 6.54
C THR A 142 0.29 9.08 6.78
N CYS A 143 -0.68 9.40 5.91
CA CYS A 143 -1.56 10.56 6.07
C CYS A 143 -2.30 10.54 7.42
N PHE A 144 -2.80 9.38 7.83
CA PHE A 144 -3.41 9.22 9.15
C PHE A 144 -2.40 9.40 10.29
N ALA A 145 -1.20 8.81 10.18
CA ALA A 145 -0.16 8.94 11.20
C ALA A 145 0.32 10.40 11.37
N ASP A 146 0.39 11.17 10.28
CA ASP A 146 0.75 12.58 10.30
C ASP A 146 -0.36 13.45 10.92
N SER A 147 -1.62 13.13 10.62
CA SER A 147 -2.79 13.87 11.12
C SER A 147 -3.17 13.53 12.57
N TYR A 148 -2.96 12.27 12.97
CA TYR A 148 -3.38 11.70 14.25
C TYR A 148 -2.30 10.80 14.89
N PRO A 149 -1.07 11.32 15.13
CA PRO A 149 0.07 10.51 15.57
C PRO A 149 -0.18 9.78 16.90
N GLN A 150 -0.92 10.41 17.81
CA GLN A 150 -1.29 9.82 19.10
C GLN A 150 -2.22 8.60 18.96
N HIS A 151 -3.00 8.51 17.88
CA HIS A 151 -3.96 7.41 17.66
C HIS A 151 -3.38 6.28 16.82
N TYR A 152 -2.20 6.47 16.20
CA TYR A 152 -1.58 5.51 15.29
C TYR A 152 -1.40 4.11 15.91
N LYS A 153 -1.00 4.04 17.18
CA LYS A 153 -0.86 2.75 17.90
C LYS A 153 -2.19 2.03 18.13
N GLY A 154 -3.30 2.74 18.03
CA GLY A 154 -4.66 2.20 18.18
C GLY A 154 -5.28 1.71 16.87
N VAL A 155 -4.55 1.76 15.74
CA VAL A 155 -5.03 1.24 14.45
C VAL A 155 -5.10 -0.29 14.50
N SER A 156 -6.30 -0.83 14.24
CA SER A 156 -6.58 -2.26 14.28
C SER A 156 -6.66 -2.89 12.90
N SER A 157 -7.12 -2.15 11.89
CA SER A 157 -7.29 -2.67 10.53
C SER A 157 -7.36 -1.54 9.49
N ILE A 158 -7.11 -1.90 8.23
CA ILE A 158 -7.19 -1.02 7.07
C ILE A 158 -7.95 -1.74 5.95
N TYR A 159 -8.82 -1.02 5.27
CA TYR A 159 -9.65 -1.54 4.19
C TYR A 159 -9.57 -0.65 2.95
N LEU A 160 -9.79 -1.25 1.78
CA LEU A 160 -10.08 -0.56 0.53
C LEU A 160 -11.58 -0.56 0.26
N ASP A 161 -12.17 0.61 0.00
CA ASP A 161 -13.55 0.70 -0.52
C ASP A 161 -13.56 0.34 -2.01
N ILE A 162 -13.93 -0.90 -2.34
CA ILE A 162 -13.89 -1.42 -3.72
C ILE A 162 -14.75 -0.57 -4.67
N ARG A 163 -15.78 0.13 -4.16
CA ARG A 163 -16.64 1.00 -4.98
C ARG A 163 -15.87 2.20 -5.51
N SER A 164 -14.94 2.75 -4.72
CA SER A 164 -14.10 3.88 -5.15
C SER A 164 -13.23 3.51 -6.34
N VAL A 165 -12.75 2.27 -6.42
CA VAL A 165 -11.95 1.77 -7.54
C VAL A 165 -12.83 1.47 -8.77
N LYS A 166 -14.04 0.94 -8.57
CA LYS A 166 -14.92 0.51 -9.68
C LYS A 166 -15.72 1.65 -10.32
N HIS A 167 -16.06 2.67 -9.55
CA HIS A 167 -17.03 3.69 -9.96
C HIS A 167 -16.52 5.13 -9.78
N GLY A 168 -15.28 5.30 -9.31
CA GLY A 168 -14.83 6.56 -8.72
C GLY A 168 -15.57 6.83 -7.40
N LEU A 169 -15.19 7.88 -6.70
CA LEU A 169 -15.88 8.24 -5.45
C LEU A 169 -17.33 8.67 -5.72
N PRO A 170 -18.34 8.04 -5.09
CA PRO A 170 -19.64 8.66 -4.99
C PRO A 170 -19.49 9.93 -4.13
N ALA A 171 -20.00 11.04 -4.64
CA ALA A 171 -20.07 12.28 -3.89
C ALA A 171 -20.95 12.08 -2.64
N ILE A 172 -20.30 11.84 -1.50
CA ILE A 172 -20.82 11.97 -0.13
C ILE A 172 -21.91 10.93 0.25
N ILE A 173 -21.69 10.22 1.37
CA ILE A 173 -22.76 9.62 2.20
C ILE A 173 -22.88 10.49 3.44
#